data_AF-A0A376TFU6-F1
#
_entry.id   AF-A0A376TFU6-F1
#
_cell.length_a   1.000
_cell.length_b   1.000
_cell.length_c   1.000
_cell.angle_alpha   90.00
_cell.angle_beta   90.00
_cell.angle_gamma   90.00
#
_symmetry.space_group_name_H-M   'P 1'
#
loop_
_entity.id
_entity.type
_entity.pdbx_description
1 polymer ?
#
loop_
_entity_poly.entity_id
_entity_poly.type
_entity_poly.pdbx_seq_one_letter_code
_entity_poly.pdbx_strand_id
1 'polypeptide(L)'
;MVWQKLGQTLYYARDVQINLPGALFVPNSLLNQFRREAADMLDAARLASYHRGSRKPVADPAPVYPQTHLSFLANVYNQKAREFYHRYGVQLIDAAYEAHEEKGEVPVMITKHCLRFAFNLCPKQAKGNIKSWKATPMQLVNGDEVLTLKFDCRPCEMHVIGKIKNHILKMPLPGSVVASVSPDELLKTLPKRKG
;
A
#
# COMPACT_ATOMS: atom_id res chain seq x y z
N MET A 1 -40.53 -2.91 -13.51
CA MET A 1 -40.95 -1.57 -13.03
C MET A 1 -39.74 -0.62 -13.05
N VAL A 2 -39.87 0.66 -13.44
CA VAL A 2 -38.72 1.60 -13.65
C VAL A 2 -37.83 1.74 -12.41
N TRP A 3 -38.43 1.77 -11.22
CA TRP A 3 -37.73 1.90 -9.93
C TRP A 3 -36.87 0.70 -9.52
N GLN A 4 -37.06 -0.46 -10.14
CA GLN A 4 -36.21 -1.65 -9.93
C GLN A 4 -34.93 -1.61 -10.77
N LYS A 5 -34.81 -0.66 -11.73
CA LYS A 5 -33.69 -0.55 -12.66
C LYS A 5 -32.65 0.47 -12.17
N LEU A 6 -31.97 0.17 -11.07
CA LEU A 6 -30.91 1.01 -10.47
C LEU A 6 -29.48 0.56 -10.80
N GLY A 7 -29.29 -0.39 -11.72
CA GLY A 7 -28.00 -1.08 -11.97
C GLY A 7 -26.82 -0.21 -12.45
N GLN A 8 -27.02 1.08 -12.70
CA GLN A 8 -25.94 2.05 -12.97
C GLN A 8 -25.57 2.89 -11.74
N THR A 9 -26.11 2.56 -10.57
CA THR A 9 -25.89 3.26 -9.29
C THR A 9 -25.44 2.28 -8.22
N LEU A 10 -24.97 2.78 -7.08
CA LEU A 10 -24.59 1.97 -5.91
C LEU A 10 -25.81 1.45 -5.11
N TYR A 11 -27.03 1.80 -5.55
CA TYR A 11 -28.27 1.53 -4.82
C TYR A 11 -29.03 0.36 -5.44
N TYR A 12 -29.74 -0.38 -4.59
CA TYR A 12 -30.73 -1.36 -5.01
C TYR A 12 -32.05 -1.08 -4.28
N ALA A 13 -33.16 -1.27 -4.99
CA ALA A 13 -34.48 -1.07 -4.42
C ALA A 13 -34.80 -2.23 -3.48
N ARG A 14 -35.03 -1.94 -2.20
CA ARG A 14 -35.52 -2.93 -1.22
C ARG A 14 -37.05 -3.02 -1.21
N ASP A 15 -37.70 -1.86 -1.25
CA ASP A 15 -39.15 -1.72 -1.31
C ASP A 15 -39.49 -0.53 -2.23
N VAL A 16 -40.60 -0.63 -2.96
CA VAL A 16 -41.10 0.42 -3.86
C VAL A 16 -42.61 0.52 -3.67
N GLN A 17 -43.05 1.60 -3.04
CA GLN A 17 -44.46 1.89 -2.82
C GLN A 17 -44.90 3.03 -3.74
N ILE A 18 -45.99 2.81 -4.47
CA ILE A 18 -46.57 3.80 -5.38
C ILE A 18 -47.95 4.19 -4.81
N ASN A 19 -48.02 5.34 -4.16
CA ASN A 19 -49.27 5.88 -3.62
C ASN A 19 -49.81 6.98 -4.54
N LEU A 20 -50.66 6.57 -5.49
CA LEU A 20 -51.35 7.48 -6.40
C LEU A 20 -52.84 7.47 -6.05
N PRO A 21 -53.55 8.62 -6.09
CA PRO A 21 -54.98 8.71 -5.75
C PRO A 21 -55.91 8.03 -6.79
N GLY A 22 -55.37 7.24 -7.71
CA GLY A 22 -56.08 6.51 -8.76
C GLY A 22 -55.12 5.93 -9.81
N ALA A 23 -55.68 5.35 -10.89
CA ALA A 23 -54.90 4.82 -12.02
C ALA A 23 -54.45 5.93 -12.97
N LEU A 24 -53.55 6.79 -12.50
CA LEU A 24 -52.98 7.86 -13.30
C LEU A 24 -51.88 7.31 -14.23
N PHE A 25 -51.90 7.75 -15.48
CA PHE A 25 -50.81 7.47 -16.42
C PHE A 25 -49.62 8.39 -16.13
N VAL A 26 -48.44 7.80 -15.99
CA VAL A 26 -47.17 8.53 -15.85
C VAL A 26 -46.22 8.10 -16.97
N PRO A 27 -45.72 9.03 -17.80
CA PRO A 27 -44.77 8.70 -18.85
C PRO A 27 -43.50 8.05 -18.31
N ASN A 28 -43.03 7.00 -18.99
CA ASN A 28 -41.79 6.31 -18.62
C ASN A 28 -40.56 7.25 -18.66
N SER A 29 -40.55 8.27 -19.51
CA SER A 29 -39.48 9.27 -19.56
C SER A 29 -39.37 10.05 -18.25
N LEU A 30 -40.51 10.47 -17.69
CA LEU A 30 -40.58 11.20 -16.43
C LEU A 30 -40.20 10.33 -15.24
N LEU A 31 -40.64 9.07 -15.20
CA LEU A 31 -40.22 8.10 -14.18
C LEU A 31 -38.71 7.85 -14.21
N ASN A 32 -38.11 7.78 -15.41
CA ASN A 32 -36.66 7.63 -15.55
C ASN A 32 -35.90 8.88 -15.11
N GLN A 33 -36.48 10.07 -15.31
CA GLN A 33 -35.91 11.32 -14.81
C GLN A 33 -35.94 11.35 -13.28
N PHE A 34 -37.10 11.12 -12.66
CA PHE A 34 -37.20 11.06 -11.19
C PHE A 34 -36.28 10.01 -10.58
N ARG A 35 -36.09 8.88 -11.25
CA ARG A 35 -35.12 7.86 -10.80
C ARG A 35 -33.69 8.39 -10.75
N ARG A 36 -33.26 9.17 -11.75
CA ARG A 36 -31.92 9.78 -11.77
C ARG A 36 -31.79 10.84 -10.68
N GLU A 37 -32.75 11.75 -10.58
CA GLU A 37 -32.76 12.80 -9.56
C GLU A 37 -32.74 12.22 -8.15
N ALA A 38 -33.54 11.17 -7.88
CA ALA A 38 -33.53 10.48 -6.60
C ALA A 38 -32.17 9.83 -6.29
N ALA A 39 -31.49 9.25 -7.28
CA ALA A 39 -30.15 8.69 -7.11
C ALA A 39 -29.12 9.79 -6.79
N ASP A 40 -29.19 10.93 -7.48
CA ASP A 40 -28.31 12.09 -7.22
C ASP A 40 -28.53 12.65 -5.80
N MET A 41 -29.79 12.73 -5.35
CA MET A 41 -30.13 13.13 -3.99
C MET A 41 -29.60 12.15 -2.95
N LEU A 42 -29.67 10.84 -3.21
CA LEU A 42 -29.09 9.82 -2.34
C LEU A 42 -27.57 9.95 -2.24
N ASP A 43 -26.89 10.23 -3.35
CA ASP A 43 -25.44 10.45 -3.35
C ASP A 43 -25.04 11.69 -2.56
N ALA A 44 -25.76 12.80 -2.74
CA ALA A 44 -25.55 14.01 -1.95
C ALA A 44 -25.76 13.75 -0.46
N ALA A 45 -26.84 13.06 -0.08
CA ALA A 45 -27.13 12.70 1.30
C ALA A 45 -26.07 11.76 1.90
N ARG A 46 -25.60 10.77 1.13
CA ARG A 46 -24.54 9.83 1.55
C ARG A 46 -23.23 10.56 1.80
N LEU A 47 -22.84 11.50 0.92
CA LEU A 47 -21.63 12.30 1.07
C LEU A 47 -21.74 13.27 2.26
N ALA A 48 -22.87 13.93 2.43
CA ALA A 48 -23.13 14.80 3.58
C ALA A 48 -23.12 14.03 4.91
N SER A 49 -23.59 12.78 4.89
CA SER A 49 -23.62 11.88 6.05
C SER A 49 -22.31 11.12 6.26
N TYR A 50 -21.32 11.27 5.37
CA TYR A 50 -20.06 10.56 5.49
C TYR A 50 -19.21 11.15 6.62
N HIS A 51 -19.11 10.41 7.72
CA HIS A 51 -18.22 10.75 8.82
C HIS A 51 -16.86 10.09 8.58
N ARG A 52 -15.81 10.90 8.44
CA ARG A 52 -14.45 10.39 8.31
C ARG A 52 -14.07 9.67 9.61
N GLY A 53 -13.67 8.41 9.51
CA GLY A 53 -13.16 7.67 10.66
C GLY A 53 -12.00 8.42 11.31
N SER A 54 -12.05 8.59 12.63
CA SER A 54 -10.94 9.10 13.42
C SER A 54 -9.99 7.98 13.83
N ARG A 55 -8.75 8.33 14.17
CA ARG A 55 -7.80 7.38 14.74
C ARG A 55 -8.36 6.87 16.08
N LYS A 56 -8.42 5.55 16.27
CA LYS A 56 -8.76 4.95 17.57
C LYS A 56 -7.74 5.37 18.64
N PRO A 57 -8.16 5.52 19.91
CA PRO A 57 -7.21 5.75 20.99
C PRO A 57 -6.19 4.61 21.08
N VAL A 58 -5.01 4.91 21.62
CA VAL A 58 -4.01 3.89 21.93
C VAL A 58 -4.56 2.97 23.03
N ALA A 59 -4.31 1.68 22.94
CA ALA A 59 -4.73 0.71 23.95
C ALA A 59 -3.99 0.95 25.28
N ASP A 60 -4.64 0.56 26.40
CA ASP A 60 -4.07 0.55 27.74
C ASP A 60 -4.08 -0.90 28.28
N PRO A 61 -2.91 -1.51 28.56
CA PRO A 61 -1.57 -0.95 28.45
C PRO A 61 -1.14 -0.71 27.00
N ALA A 62 -0.18 0.20 26.82
CA ALA A 62 0.40 0.48 25.52
C ALA A 62 0.98 -0.80 24.89
N PRO A 63 0.72 -1.06 23.59
CA PRO A 63 1.24 -2.25 22.92
C PRO A 63 2.77 -2.23 22.86
N VAL A 64 3.43 -3.36 23.07
CA VAL A 64 4.89 -3.47 22.93
C VAL A 64 5.21 -4.03 21.55
N TYR A 65 6.23 -3.47 20.89
CA TYR A 65 6.68 -3.94 19.59
C TYR A 65 7.36 -5.32 19.73
N PRO A 66 7.12 -6.29 18.83
CA PRO A 66 7.63 -7.65 19.01
C PRO A 66 9.15 -7.77 19.01
N GLN A 67 9.85 -6.92 18.24
CA GLN A 67 11.31 -6.89 18.17
C GLN A 67 11.89 -5.77 19.04
N THR A 68 12.98 -6.05 19.75
CA THR A 68 13.73 -5.05 20.53
C THR A 68 14.85 -4.38 19.72
N HIS A 69 15.26 -4.99 18.61
CA HIS A 69 16.25 -4.45 17.66
C HIS A 69 15.65 -4.46 16.25
N LEU A 70 15.71 -3.29 15.60
CA LEU A 70 15.31 -3.11 14.21
C LEU A 70 16.55 -2.85 13.36
N SER A 71 16.77 -3.71 12.38
CA SER A 71 17.81 -3.49 11.37
C SER A 71 17.37 -2.50 10.30
N PHE A 72 18.27 -2.17 9.36
CA PHE A 72 17.99 -1.31 8.21
C PHE A 72 16.74 -1.75 7.41
N LEU A 73 16.39 -3.05 7.45
CA LEU A 73 15.20 -3.62 6.79
C LEU A 73 13.87 -3.04 7.30
N ALA A 74 13.86 -2.44 8.50
CA ALA A 74 12.68 -1.81 9.07
C ALA A 74 12.40 -0.41 8.50
N ASN A 75 13.30 0.13 7.65
CA ASN A 75 13.18 1.43 6.97
C ASN A 75 12.84 2.58 7.94
N VAL A 76 13.40 2.53 9.16
CA VAL A 76 13.20 3.59 10.17
C VAL A 76 14.11 4.77 9.86
N TYR A 77 13.66 5.62 8.94
CA TYR A 77 14.50 6.68 8.39
C TYR A 77 14.43 8.00 9.19
N ASN A 78 13.22 8.48 9.50
CA ASN A 78 13.02 9.80 10.11
C ASN A 78 12.95 9.75 11.65
N GLN A 79 13.18 10.91 12.29
CA GLN A 79 13.22 11.01 13.75
C GLN A 79 11.88 10.66 14.43
N LYS A 80 10.74 11.05 13.84
CA LYS A 80 9.41 10.72 14.38
C LYS A 80 9.16 9.21 14.40
N ALA A 81 9.67 8.49 13.41
CA ALA A 81 9.60 7.03 13.38
C ALA A 81 10.47 6.41 14.47
N ARG A 82 11.70 6.90 14.68
CA ARG A 82 12.57 6.45 15.78
C ARG A 82 11.89 6.65 17.15
N GLU A 83 11.35 7.84 17.40
CA GLU A 83 10.61 8.15 18.63
C GLU A 83 9.40 7.23 18.84
N PHE A 84 8.68 6.93 17.75
CA PHE A 84 7.55 5.99 17.78
C PHE A 84 8.02 4.60 18.23
N TYR A 85 9.05 4.04 17.60
CA TYR A 85 9.52 2.68 17.93
C TYR A 85 10.12 2.59 19.34
N HIS A 86 10.88 3.60 19.76
CA HIS A 86 11.41 3.66 21.13
C HIS A 86 10.30 3.71 22.18
N ARG A 87 9.24 4.50 21.93
CA ARG A 87 8.06 4.55 22.81
C ARG A 87 7.41 3.18 23.01
N TYR A 88 7.49 2.31 22.02
CA TYR A 88 6.90 0.98 22.04
C TYR A 88 7.90 -0.14 22.33
N GLY A 89 9.03 0.20 22.99
CA GLY A 89 9.94 -0.79 23.59
C GLY A 89 11.10 -1.24 22.71
N VAL A 90 11.25 -0.67 21.51
CA VAL A 90 12.44 -0.91 20.69
C VAL A 90 13.64 -0.20 21.30
N GLN A 91 14.74 -0.92 21.50
CA GLN A 91 15.95 -0.39 22.14
C GLN A 91 16.99 0.07 21.13
N LEU A 92 17.24 -0.74 20.10
CA LEU A 92 18.23 -0.46 19.06
C LEU A 92 17.54 -0.33 17.70
N ILE A 93 17.90 0.71 16.95
CA ILE A 93 17.37 0.98 15.61
C ILE A 93 18.56 1.35 14.73
N ASP A 94 18.91 0.46 13.81
CA ASP A 94 19.94 0.71 12.81
C ASP A 94 19.46 1.76 11.80
N ALA A 95 20.38 2.46 11.16
CA ALA A 95 20.04 3.40 10.13
C ALA A 95 19.36 2.69 8.94
N ALA A 96 18.29 3.28 8.43
CA ALA A 96 17.66 2.80 7.21
C ALA A 96 18.64 2.85 6.03
N TYR A 97 18.45 1.99 5.04
CA TYR A 97 19.37 1.83 3.92
C TYR A 97 19.61 3.15 3.16
N GLU A 98 18.57 3.97 3.04
CA GLU A 98 18.60 5.28 2.38
C GLU A 98 19.45 6.33 3.13
N ALA A 99 19.84 6.07 4.38
CA ALA A 99 20.74 6.94 5.14
C ALA A 99 22.23 6.80 4.73
N HIS A 100 22.53 5.92 3.76
CA HIS A 100 23.87 5.75 3.17
C HIS A 100 24.95 5.19 4.14
N GLU A 101 24.54 4.63 5.27
CA GLU A 101 25.46 4.01 6.24
C GLU A 101 25.88 2.59 5.81
N GLU A 102 24.95 1.83 5.19
CA GLU A 102 25.20 0.48 4.68
C GLU A 102 25.77 0.49 3.26
N LYS A 103 27.11 0.41 3.15
CA LYS A 103 27.84 0.47 1.87
C LYS A 103 28.14 -0.91 1.26
N GLY A 104 27.83 -1.98 1.99
CA GLY A 104 28.05 -3.36 1.58
C GLY A 104 27.02 -3.90 0.59
N GLU A 105 27.18 -5.18 0.25
CA GLU A 105 26.13 -5.94 -0.42
C GLU A 105 25.11 -6.45 0.59
N VAL A 106 23.90 -5.90 0.55
CA VAL A 106 22.82 -6.20 1.49
C VAL A 106 21.53 -6.57 0.76
N PRO A 107 20.63 -7.34 1.39
CA PRO A 107 19.31 -7.58 0.83
C PRO A 107 18.52 -6.26 0.75
N VAL A 108 18.26 -5.78 -0.45
CA VAL A 108 17.45 -4.58 -0.71
C VAL A 108 15.97 -4.92 -0.93
N MET A 109 15.68 -6.20 -1.24
CA MET A 109 14.31 -6.70 -1.36
C MET A 109 14.26 -8.15 -0.92
N ILE A 110 13.28 -8.48 -0.07
CA ILE A 110 12.97 -9.85 0.35
C ILE A 110 11.55 -10.14 -0.14
N THR A 111 11.39 -11.20 -0.93
CA THR A 111 10.09 -11.57 -1.50
C THR A 111 9.81 -13.06 -1.36
N LYS A 112 8.53 -13.40 -1.19
CA LYS A 112 8.06 -14.79 -1.23
C LYS A 112 7.94 -15.32 -2.66
N HIS A 113 7.86 -14.43 -3.67
CA HIS A 113 7.93 -14.85 -5.06
C HIS A 113 9.33 -15.38 -5.37
N CYS A 114 9.42 -16.64 -5.81
CA CYS A 114 10.69 -17.32 -5.97
C CYS A 114 10.90 -17.76 -7.43
N LEU A 115 11.92 -17.22 -8.09
CA LEU A 115 12.24 -17.60 -9.46
C LEU A 115 12.65 -19.07 -9.59
N ARG A 116 13.29 -19.67 -8.56
CA ARG A 116 13.53 -21.13 -8.56
C ARG A 116 12.22 -21.91 -8.64
N PHE A 117 11.18 -21.45 -7.96
CA PHE A 117 9.86 -22.07 -8.06
C PHE A 117 9.25 -21.86 -9.44
N ALA A 118 9.27 -20.64 -9.96
CA ALA A 118 8.71 -20.31 -11.28
C ALA A 118 9.36 -21.11 -12.43
N PHE A 119 10.65 -21.42 -12.33
CA PHE A 119 11.41 -22.19 -13.33
C PHE A 119 11.52 -23.69 -13.01
N ASN A 120 10.74 -24.22 -12.07
CA ASN A 120 10.78 -25.64 -11.65
C ASN A 120 12.15 -26.12 -11.12
N LEU A 121 12.97 -25.19 -10.59
CA LEU A 121 14.27 -25.44 -9.98
C LEU A 121 14.20 -25.52 -8.44
N CYS A 122 12.99 -25.51 -7.87
CA CYS A 122 12.81 -25.48 -6.42
C CYS A 122 13.13 -26.86 -5.79
N PRO A 123 14.05 -26.92 -4.80
CA PRO A 123 14.40 -28.17 -4.14
C PRO A 123 13.22 -28.77 -3.35
N LYS A 124 12.23 -27.97 -2.94
CA LYS A 124 11.03 -28.46 -2.24
C LYS A 124 10.06 -29.22 -3.15
N GLN A 125 10.07 -28.94 -4.46
CA GLN A 125 9.22 -29.61 -5.44
C GLN A 125 9.90 -30.85 -6.05
N ALA A 126 11.23 -30.83 -6.14
CA ALA A 126 12.02 -31.91 -6.70
C ALA A 126 12.17 -33.08 -5.70
N LYS A 127 11.12 -33.91 -5.56
CA LYS A 127 11.23 -35.20 -4.87
C LYS A 127 12.10 -36.16 -5.71
N GLY A 128 13.40 -36.22 -5.39
CA GLY A 128 14.22 -37.42 -5.60
C GLY A 128 15.13 -37.51 -6.84
N ASN A 129 15.06 -36.62 -7.85
CA ASN A 129 15.82 -36.87 -9.10
C ASN A 129 16.53 -35.66 -9.74
N ILE A 130 16.77 -34.57 -9.01
CA ILE A 130 17.55 -33.45 -9.57
C ILE A 130 18.80 -33.22 -8.72
N LYS A 131 19.98 -33.39 -9.34
CA LYS A 131 21.28 -32.92 -8.84
C LYS A 131 21.36 -31.38 -8.77
N SER A 132 20.26 -30.67 -8.49
CA SER A 132 20.19 -29.18 -8.46
C SER A 132 20.72 -28.58 -7.17
N TRP A 133 21.52 -29.33 -6.41
CA TRP A 133 22.18 -28.79 -5.22
C TRP A 133 23.08 -27.59 -5.53
N LYS A 134 23.56 -27.48 -6.78
CA LYS A 134 24.27 -26.32 -7.31
C LYS A 134 23.47 -25.64 -8.42
N ALA A 135 22.25 -25.20 -8.14
CA ALA A 135 21.57 -24.27 -9.03
C ALA A 135 22.47 -23.03 -9.21
N THR A 136 22.80 -22.72 -10.46
CA THR A 136 23.65 -21.59 -10.85
C THR A 136 23.16 -20.31 -10.17
N PRO A 137 24.07 -19.44 -9.69
CA PRO A 137 23.68 -18.13 -9.18
C PRO A 137 22.80 -17.42 -10.20
N MET A 138 21.61 -16.99 -9.78
CA MET A 138 20.74 -16.19 -10.63
C MET A 138 21.00 -14.72 -10.36
N GLN A 139 20.92 -13.93 -11.42
CA GLN A 139 21.07 -12.49 -11.37
C GLN A 139 19.88 -11.84 -12.07
N LEU A 140 19.42 -10.72 -11.54
CA LEU A 140 18.49 -9.83 -12.22
C LEU A 140 19.32 -8.78 -12.97
N VAL A 141 19.10 -8.68 -14.27
CA VAL A 141 19.76 -7.67 -15.11
C VAL A 141 18.75 -6.60 -15.49
N ASN A 142 19.05 -5.34 -15.18
CA ASN A 142 18.24 -4.18 -15.54
C ASN A 142 19.14 -3.10 -16.14
N GLY A 143 19.22 -3.05 -17.47
CA GLY A 143 20.20 -2.21 -18.17
C GLY A 143 21.63 -2.59 -17.75
N ASP A 144 22.38 -1.61 -17.25
CA ASP A 144 23.75 -1.81 -16.76
C ASP A 144 23.83 -2.36 -15.32
N GLU A 145 22.69 -2.66 -14.69
CA GLU A 145 22.64 -3.16 -13.32
C GLU A 145 22.52 -4.69 -13.29
N VAL A 146 23.40 -5.31 -12.52
CA VAL A 146 23.36 -6.75 -12.23
C VAL A 146 23.17 -6.93 -10.72
N LEU A 147 22.00 -7.41 -10.31
CA LEU A 147 21.68 -7.69 -8.91
C LEU A 147 21.73 -9.19 -8.67
N THR A 148 22.39 -9.60 -7.60
CA THR A 148 22.54 -11.03 -7.28
C THR A 148 21.34 -11.53 -6.50
N LEU A 149 20.81 -12.70 -6.87
CA LEU A 149 19.69 -13.32 -6.17
C LEU A 149 20.19 -14.42 -5.22
N LYS A 150 19.89 -14.27 -3.93
CA LYS A 150 20.07 -15.31 -2.91
C LYS A 150 18.72 -15.95 -2.60
N PHE A 151 18.70 -17.27 -2.39
CA PHE A 151 17.47 -18.01 -2.13
C PHE A 151 17.57 -18.71 -0.79
N ASP A 152 16.75 -18.30 0.16
CA ASP A 152 16.58 -19.03 1.41
C ASP A 152 15.36 -19.94 1.30
N CYS A 153 15.63 -21.21 1.04
CA CYS A 153 14.58 -22.22 0.88
C CYS A 153 13.89 -22.55 2.20
N ARG A 154 14.44 -22.24 3.38
CA ARG A 154 13.80 -22.58 4.66
C ARG A 154 12.53 -21.75 4.89
N PRO A 155 12.55 -20.40 4.95
CA PRO A 155 11.37 -19.54 5.02
C PRO A 155 10.70 -19.29 3.66
N CYS A 156 11.19 -19.91 2.57
CA CYS A 156 10.76 -19.67 1.19
C CYS A 156 10.88 -18.19 0.79
N GLU A 157 12.11 -17.67 0.81
CA GLU A 157 12.40 -16.28 0.47
C GLU A 157 13.45 -16.17 -0.63
N MET A 158 13.24 -15.23 -1.53
CA MET A 158 14.23 -14.76 -2.48
C MET A 158 14.68 -13.36 -2.06
N HIS A 159 15.98 -13.20 -1.88
CA HIS A 159 16.64 -11.96 -1.50
C HIS A 159 17.33 -11.38 -2.72
N VAL A 160 16.96 -10.16 -3.08
CA VAL A 160 17.67 -9.37 -4.09
C VAL A 160 18.78 -8.63 -3.37
N ILE A 161 20.02 -8.98 -3.68
CA ILE A 161 21.21 -8.37 -3.09
C ILE A 161 21.64 -7.20 -3.97
N GLY A 162 21.72 -6.03 -3.35
CA GLY A 162 22.15 -4.79 -3.98
C GLY A 162 23.29 -4.13 -3.23
N LYS A 163 24.07 -3.34 -3.96
CA LYS A 163 25.11 -2.46 -3.41
C LYS A 163 24.77 -1.04 -3.79
N ILE A 164 24.88 -0.13 -2.84
CA ILE A 164 24.59 1.29 -3.08
C ILE A 164 25.59 1.85 -4.11
N LYS A 165 25.07 2.59 -5.10
CA LYS A 165 25.92 3.17 -6.14
C LYS A 165 26.63 4.42 -5.65
N ASN A 166 27.87 4.60 -6.10
CA ASN A 166 28.69 5.76 -5.74
C ASN A 166 28.04 7.11 -6.10
N HIS A 167 27.25 7.18 -7.18
CA HIS A 167 26.57 8.43 -7.53
C HIS A 167 25.40 8.74 -6.59
N ILE A 168 24.70 7.71 -6.08
CA ILE A 168 23.64 7.88 -5.07
C ILE A 168 24.23 8.39 -3.77
N LEU A 169 25.42 7.92 -3.38
CA LEU A 169 26.15 8.45 -2.21
C LEU A 169 26.50 9.96 -2.35
N LYS A 170 26.57 10.48 -3.58
CA LYS A 170 26.81 11.91 -3.85
C LYS A 170 25.52 12.73 -3.93
N MET A 171 24.36 12.08 -3.99
CA MET A 171 23.07 12.76 -3.96
C MET A 171 22.71 13.16 -2.53
N PRO A 172 21.96 14.27 -2.35
CA PRO A 172 21.47 14.64 -1.03
C PRO A 172 20.58 13.54 -0.47
N LEU A 173 20.68 13.32 0.84
CA LEU A 173 19.86 12.34 1.55
C LEU A 173 18.37 12.63 1.32
N PRO A 174 17.52 11.61 1.10
CA PRO A 174 16.08 11.82 0.93
C PRO A 174 15.51 12.63 2.11
N GLY A 175 14.75 13.69 1.83
CA GLY A 175 14.19 14.56 2.88
C GLY A 175 15.19 15.49 3.59
N SER A 176 16.49 15.48 3.22
CA SER A 176 17.45 16.51 3.68
C SER A 176 17.27 17.84 2.94
N VAL A 177 16.71 17.79 1.73
CA VAL A 177 16.28 18.99 1.01
C VAL A 177 14.95 19.44 1.62
N VAL A 178 15.06 20.27 2.65
CA VAL A 178 13.93 21.06 3.15
C VAL A 178 13.66 22.11 2.09
N ALA A 179 12.90 21.77 1.05
CA ALA A 179 12.06 22.80 0.44
C ALA A 179 11.13 23.22 1.58
N SER A 180 11.41 24.36 2.18
CA SER A 180 10.57 24.97 3.21
C SER A 180 9.27 25.40 2.53
N VAL A 181 8.43 24.44 2.17
CA VAL A 181 7.09 24.70 1.70
C VAL A 181 6.32 25.05 2.95
N SER A 182 6.03 26.34 3.10
CA SER A 182 5.20 26.82 4.20
C SER A 182 3.86 26.10 4.19
N PRO A 183 3.19 25.92 5.35
CA PRO A 183 1.83 25.38 5.38
C PRO A 183 0.88 26.08 4.40
N ASP A 184 1.06 27.39 4.19
CA ASP A 184 0.30 28.20 3.25
C ASP A 184 0.56 27.84 1.77
N GLU A 185 1.79 27.50 1.41
CA GLU A 185 2.11 27.01 0.07
C GLU A 185 1.59 25.60 -0.18
N LEU A 186 1.64 24.73 0.83
CA LEU A 186 1.02 23.40 0.76
C LEU A 186 -0.49 23.51 0.55
N LEU A 187 -1.17 24.39 1.29
CA LEU A 187 -2.61 24.62 1.15
C LEU A 187 -3.01 25.10 -0.26
N LYS A 188 -2.15 25.87 -0.95
CA LYS A 188 -2.39 26.31 -2.34
C LYS A 188 -2.32 25.17 -3.37
N THR A 189 -1.62 24.07 -3.06
CA THR A 189 -1.52 22.89 -3.93
C THR A 189 -2.70 21.93 -3.78
N LEU A 190 -3.52 22.08 -2.74
CA LEU A 190 -4.70 21.25 -2.56
C LEU A 190 -5.79 21.65 -3.57
N PRO A 191 -6.48 20.68 -4.20
CA PRO A 191 -7.59 20.99 -5.09
C PRO A 191 -8.67 21.75 -4.31
N LYS A 192 -9.16 22.87 -4.88
CA LYS A 192 -10.23 23.67 -4.27
C LYS A 192 -11.42 22.75 -4.01
N ARG A 193 -11.95 22.78 -2.77
CA ARG A 193 -13.20 22.12 -2.42
C ARG A 193 -14.27 22.57 -3.43
N LYS A 194 -14.75 21.66 -4.26
CA LYS A 194 -15.99 21.86 -5.00
C LYS A 194 -17.09 21.81 -3.95
N GLY A 195 -17.72 22.97 -3.72
CA GLY A 195 -18.95 23.08 -2.95
C GLY A 195 -20.10 22.39 -3.66
#